data_AF-A0A2J6RHH7-F1
#
_entry.id   AF-A0A2J6RHH7-F1
#
_cell.length_a   1.000
_cell.length_b   1.000
_cell.length_c   1.000
_cell.angle_alpha   90.00
_cell.angle_beta   90.00
_cell.angle_gamma   90.00
#
_symmetry.space_group_name_H-M   'P 1'
#
loop_
_entity.id
_entity.type
_entity.pdbx_description
1 polymer ?
#
loop_
_entity_poly.entity_id
_entity_poly.type
_entity_poly.pdbx_seq_one_letter_code
_entity_poly.pdbx_strand_id
1 'polypeptide(L)'
;MCLDAHPPDTTRTYLHVPLDDIDDITPHIPDILSFINRALSPNFTSGGKNKVLVHCMLGINRSAAAVVAYISGIRGMSAEDALWEVEGSS
;
A
#
# COMPACT_ATOMS: atom_id res chain seq x y z
N MET A 1 19.39 -0.82 -1.96
CA MET A 1 18.35 0.10 -1.47
C MET A 1 18.04 1.06 -2.60
N CYS A 2 16.88 0.94 -3.24
CA CYS A 2 16.47 1.93 -4.23
C CYS A 2 16.06 3.19 -3.47
N LEU A 3 16.98 4.15 -3.35
CA LEU A 3 16.71 5.45 -2.73
C LEU A 3 16.15 6.46 -3.74
N ASP A 4 16.25 6.14 -5.03
CA ASP A 4 15.83 7.02 -6.10
C ASP A 4 14.31 7.00 -6.27
N ALA A 5 13.72 8.20 -6.33
CA ALA A 5 12.33 8.35 -6.69
C ALA A 5 12.10 7.79 -8.11
N HIS A 6 10.95 7.18 -8.32
CA HIS A 6 10.56 6.72 -9.66
C HIS A 6 10.59 7.92 -10.63
N PRO A 7 11.16 7.77 -11.84
CA PRO A 7 11.15 8.84 -12.83
C PRO A 7 9.71 9.31 -13.10
N PRO A 8 9.51 10.59 -13.46
CA PRO A 8 8.18 11.12 -13.69
C PRO A 8 7.45 10.33 -14.78
N ASP A 9 6.31 9.76 -14.42
CA ASP A 9 5.39 9.06 -15.31
C ASP A 9 4.04 9.79 -15.24
N THR A 10 3.54 10.24 -16.38
CA THR A 10 2.27 10.99 -16.46
C THR A 10 1.05 10.09 -16.39
N THR A 11 1.23 8.76 -16.43
CA THR A 11 0.15 7.77 -16.49
C THR A 11 -0.14 7.11 -15.14
N ARG A 12 0.77 7.27 -14.16
CA ARG A 12 0.71 6.60 -12.85
C ARG A 12 1.13 7.56 -11.74
N THR A 13 0.64 7.29 -10.54
CA THR A 13 1.09 7.98 -9.33
C THR A 13 1.91 7.02 -8.48
N TYR A 14 2.91 7.56 -7.79
CA TYR A 14 3.85 6.78 -7.00
C TYR A 14 3.96 7.40 -5.60
N LEU A 15 3.91 6.54 -4.59
CA LEU A 15 4.40 6.84 -3.25
C LEU A 15 5.63 5.97 -3.04
N HIS A 16 6.77 6.61 -2.84
CA HIS A 16 8.00 5.92 -2.45
C HIS A 16 8.21 6.09 -0.95
N VAL A 17 8.30 4.98 -0.23
CA VAL A 17 8.59 4.95 1.20
C VAL A 17 9.99 4.33 1.37
N PRO A 18 11.04 5.14 1.63
CA PRO A 18 12.41 4.65 1.70
C PRO A 18 12.62 3.89 3.01
N LEU A 19 12.44 2.57 2.97
CA LEU A 19 12.57 1.67 4.12
C LEU A 19 13.38 0.42 3.76
N ASP A 20 14.30 0.04 4.64
CA ASP A 20 14.93 -1.26 4.64
C ASP A 20 14.05 -2.35 5.26
N ASP A 21 14.46 -3.61 5.10
CA ASP A 21 13.68 -4.79 5.52
C ASP A 21 13.50 -4.90 7.04
N ILE A 22 14.35 -4.21 7.79
CA ILE A 22 14.38 -4.18 9.25
C ILE A 22 13.73 -2.94 9.84
N ASP A 23 13.36 -1.96 9.00
CA ASP A 23 12.84 -0.68 9.46
C ASP A 23 11.36 -0.78 9.87
N ASP A 24 10.99 0.04 10.85
CA ASP A 24 9.60 0.18 11.29
C ASP A 24 8.78 0.95 10.24
N ILE A 25 7.77 0.27 9.68
CA ILE A 25 6.84 0.86 8.71
C ILE A 25 5.78 1.75 9.37
N THR A 26 5.55 1.59 10.68
CA THR A 26 4.45 2.23 11.42
C THR A 26 4.37 3.75 11.22
N PRO A 27 5.50 4.51 11.25
CA PRO A 27 5.47 5.96 11.03
C PRO A 27 4.92 6.36 9.64
N HIS A 28 5.04 5.48 8.65
CA HIS A 28 4.62 5.73 7.27
C HIS A 28 3.21 5.23 6.96
N ILE A 29 2.59 4.47 7.88
CA ILE A 29 1.24 3.94 7.66
C ILE A 29 0.23 5.04 7.31
N PRO A 30 0.17 6.21 8.00
CA PRO A 30 -0.79 7.26 7.64
C PRO A 30 -0.68 7.72 6.18
N ASP A 31 0.55 7.87 5.67
CA ASP A 31 0.80 8.29 4.29
C ASP A 31 0.42 7.19 3.29
N ILE A 32 0.75 5.94 3.61
CA ILE A 32 0.37 4.76 2.82
C ILE A 32 -1.17 4.67 2.72
N LEU A 33 -1.88 4.79 3.84
CA LEU A 33 -3.35 4.73 3.89
C LEU A 33 -3.97 5.85 3.06
N SER A 34 -3.48 7.07 3.23
CA SER A 34 -3.95 8.25 2.49
C SER A 34 -3.75 8.08 0.99
N PHE A 35 -2.58 7.58 0.58
CA PHE A 35 -2.27 7.32 -0.83
C PHE A 35 -3.19 6.26 -1.44
N ILE A 36 -3.33 5.10 -0.79
CA ILE A 36 -4.16 3.99 -1.29
C ILE A 36 -5.63 4.44 -1.39
N ASN A 37 -6.16 5.07 -0.33
CA ASN A 37 -7.55 5.52 -0.29
C ASN A 37 -7.85 6.55 -1.38
N ARG A 38 -6.93 7.51 -1.59
CA ARG A 38 -7.05 8.50 -2.66
C ARG A 38 -7.00 7.84 -4.04
N ALA A 39 -6.05 6.94 -4.27
CA ALA A 39 -5.87 6.27 -5.55
C ALA A 39 -7.06 5.37 -5.92
N LEU A 40 -7.70 4.73 -4.94
CA LEU A 40 -8.88 3.88 -5.15
C LEU A 40 -10.21 4.66 -5.18
N SER A 41 -10.20 5.97 -4.89
CA SER A 41 -11.39 6.81 -4.97
C SER A 41 -11.96 6.83 -6.39
N PRO A 42 -13.29 6.77 -6.56
CA PRO A 42 -13.94 6.82 -7.88
C PRO A 42 -13.64 8.11 -8.65
N ASN A 43 -13.23 9.17 -7.96
CA ASN A 43 -12.93 10.47 -8.57
C ASN A 43 -11.46 10.63 -8.96
N PHE A 44 -10.61 9.61 -8.75
CA PHE A 44 -9.17 9.72 -9.01
C PHE A 44 -8.82 9.71 -10.50
N THR A 45 -9.56 8.95 -11.33
CA THR A 45 -9.42 8.96 -12.79
C THR A 45 -10.80 9.05 -13.45
N SER A 46 -10.89 9.73 -14.59
CA SER A 46 -12.16 10.02 -15.26
C SER A 46 -12.78 8.83 -16.02
N GLY A 47 -12.33 7.58 -15.82
CA GLY A 47 -12.60 6.52 -16.80
C GLY A 47 -12.55 5.05 -16.36
N GLY A 48 -12.47 4.69 -15.08
CA GLY A 48 -12.52 3.28 -14.69
C GLY A 48 -12.24 2.97 -13.22
N LYS A 49 -12.24 1.67 -12.89
CA LYS A 49 -11.81 1.20 -11.56
C LYS A 49 -10.29 1.33 -11.44
N ASN A 50 -9.83 2.11 -10.47
CA ASN A 50 -8.41 2.26 -10.17
C ASN A 50 -7.86 1.00 -9.49
N LYS A 51 -6.56 0.74 -9.70
CA LYS A 51 -5.82 -0.34 -9.05
C LYS A 51 -4.57 0.23 -8.41
N VAL A 52 -4.19 -0.32 -7.26
CA VAL A 52 -2.95 0.02 -6.57
C VAL A 52 -2.07 -1.23 -6.50
N LEU A 53 -0.80 -1.08 -6.87
CA LEU A 53 0.23 -2.10 -6.67
C LEU A 53 1.08 -1.69 -5.46
N VAL A 54 1.15 -2.56 -4.47
CA VAL A 54 2.02 -2.39 -3.30
C VAL A 54 3.10 -3.46 -3.37
N HIS A 55 4.37 -3.05 -3.31
CA HIS A 55 5.49 -3.99 -3.27
C HIS A 55 6.58 -3.47 -2.32
N CYS A 56 7.36 -4.39 -1.77
CA CYS A 56 8.64 -4.07 -1.12
C CYS A 56 9.77 -4.80 -1.87
N MET A 57 10.97 -4.91 -1.29
CA MET A 57 12.10 -5.53 -1.99
C MET A 57 11.88 -7.03 -2.25
N LEU A 58 11.52 -7.79 -1.22
CA LEU A 58 11.22 -9.23 -1.34
C LEU A 58 9.72 -9.55 -1.45
N GLY A 59 8.85 -8.56 -1.24
CA GLY A 59 7.39 -8.76 -1.26
C GLY A 59 6.80 -9.45 -0.03
N ILE A 60 7.61 -9.74 1.01
CA ILE A 60 7.19 -10.59 2.14
C ILE A 60 6.66 -9.78 3.33
N ASN A 61 7.40 -8.76 3.78
CA ASN A 61 7.14 -8.13 5.07
C ASN A 61 6.34 -6.81 4.95
N ARG A 62 7.00 -5.71 4.55
CA ARG A 62 6.41 -4.36 4.53
C ARG A 62 5.21 -4.21 3.58
N SER A 63 5.24 -4.89 2.43
CA SER A 63 4.10 -4.86 1.51
C SER A 63 2.87 -5.53 2.10
N ALA A 64 3.03 -6.67 2.79
CA ALA A 64 1.92 -7.33 3.48
C ALA A 64 1.40 -6.47 4.64
N ALA A 65 2.30 -5.94 5.48
CA ALA A 65 1.95 -5.05 6.58
C ALA A 65 1.17 -3.81 6.12
N ALA A 66 1.60 -3.17 5.02
CA ALA A 66 0.91 -2.04 4.41
C ALA A 66 -0.53 -2.38 3.96
N VAL A 67 -0.71 -3.55 3.33
CA VAL A 67 -2.05 -3.99 2.87
C VAL A 67 -2.95 -4.35 4.05
N VAL A 68 -2.44 -5.07 5.06
CA VAL A 68 -3.18 -5.40 6.28
C VAL A 68 -3.60 -4.14 7.04
N ALA A 69 -2.70 -3.16 7.18
CA ALA A 69 -3.02 -1.87 7.79
C ALA A 69 -4.12 -1.12 7.03
N TYR A 70 -4.12 -1.21 5.69
CA TYR A 70 -5.17 -0.61 4.88
C TYR A 70 -6.52 -1.30 5.05
N ILE A 71 -6.56 -2.63 5.01
CA ILE A 71 -7.82 -3.38 5.19
C ILE A 71 -8.38 -3.13 6.59
N SER A 72 -7.57 -3.28 7.63
CA SER A 72 -8.02 -3.06 9.01
C SER A 72 -8.43 -1.61 9.29
N GLY A 73 -7.59 -0.63 8.90
CA GLY A 73 -7.81 0.78 9.20
C GLY A 73 -8.92 1.45 8.40
N ILE A 74 -9.13 1.05 7.14
CA ILE A 74 -10.11 1.71 6.25
C ILE A 74 -11.38 0.87 6.06
N ARG A 75 -11.28 -0.46 6.03
CA ARG A 75 -12.46 -1.35 5.86
C ARG A 75 -13.09 -1.76 7.19
N GLY A 76 -12.52 -1.35 8.32
CA GLY A 76 -13.05 -1.62 9.66
C GLY A 76 -12.97 -3.09 10.08
N MET A 77 -12.05 -3.86 9.48
CA MET A 77 -11.78 -5.24 9.87
C MET A 77 -10.79 -5.28 11.03
N SER A 78 -10.84 -6.36 11.81
CA SER A 78 -9.77 -6.67 12.75
C SER A 78 -8.45 -6.89 12.00
N ALA A 79 -7.32 -6.71 12.68
CA ALA A 79 -6.02 -6.98 12.07
C ALA A 79 -5.83 -8.47 11.72
N GLU A 80 -6.46 -9.37 12.49
CA GLU A 80 -6.47 -10.82 12.26
C GLU A 80 -7.25 -11.19 10.98
N ASP A 81 -8.46 -10.65 10.80
CA ASP A 81 -9.26 -10.90 9.59
C ASP A 81 -8.58 -10.32 8.35
N ALA A 82 -7.99 -9.12 8.49
CA ALA A 82 -7.24 -8.48 7.43
C ALA A 82 -6.01 -9.30 7.01
N LEU A 83 -5.31 -9.89 7.98
CA LEU A 83 -4.17 -10.77 7.72
C LEU A 83 -4.61 -12.05 7.00
N TRP A 84 -5.71 -12.66 7.45
CA TRP A 84 -6.27 -13.85 6.82
C TRP A 84 -6.63 -13.60 5.34
N GLU A 85 -7.20 -12.43 5.02
CA GLU A 85 -7.53 -12.07 3.64
C GLU A 85 -6.27 -11.90 2.76
N VAL A 86 -5.15 -11.44 3.33
CA VAL A 86 -3.88 -11.24 2.62
C VAL A 86 -3.09 -12.54 2.43
N GLU A 87 -3.09 -13.42 3.42
CA GLU A 87 -2.40 -14.72 3.35
C GLU A 87 -3.10 -15.70 2.39
N GLY A 88 -4.37 -15.42 2.07
CA GLY A 88 -5.18 -16.21 1.18
C GLY A 88 -5.92 -17.30 1.95
N SER A 89 -7.25 -17.17 2.00
CA SER A 89 -8.15 -18.22 2.45
C SER A 89 -7.90 -19.50 1.64
N SER A 90 -7.20 -20.46 2.25
CA SER A 90 -7.10 -21.84 1.74
C SER A 90 -8.37 -22.62 2.02
#